data_AF-K1Q7L5-F1
#
_entry.id   AF-K1Q7L5-F1
#
_cell.length_a   1.000
_cell.length_b   1.000
_cell.length_c   1.000
_cell.angle_alpha   90.00
_cell.angle_beta   90.00
_cell.angle_gamma   90.00
#
_symmetry.space_group_name_H-M   'P 1'
#
loop_
_entity.id
_entity.type
_entity.pdbx_description
1 polymer ?
#
loop_
_entity_poly.entity_id
_entity_poly.type
_entity_poly.pdbx_seq_one_letter_code
_entity_poly.pdbx_strand_id
1 'polypeptide(L)'
;MRERRKRLYDLQHSYNERQITTVIKGDKLVFPSNGSVYREKVNRPSADELRILDASSDKIETKVFEGKHTEDNGNRFSSYAAEVSSVKQVNQALKKILRLPRVSSATHNVYAYVFTNSEGVTHEGSDDDGEHGAGRALLREMKDNNIKNCVVVVSRWFHSKIGPRRFRHILETGLSATANMA
;
A
#
# COMPACT_ATOMS: atom_id res chain seq x y z
N MET A 1 18.58 13.34 -12.57
CA MET A 1 19.08 12.14 -13.29
C MET A 1 20.21 11.41 -12.55
N ARG A 2 21.31 12.09 -12.19
CA ARG A 2 22.50 11.46 -11.54
C ARG A 2 22.21 10.80 -10.18
N GLU A 3 21.40 11.45 -9.34
CA GLU A 3 21.09 11.00 -7.98
C GLU A 3 20.18 9.76 -7.96
N ARG A 4 19.14 9.75 -8.81
CA ARG A 4 18.25 8.59 -8.98
C ARG A 4 19.03 7.34 -9.41
N ARG A 5 19.96 7.50 -10.34
CA ARG A 5 20.76 6.38 -10.85
C ARG A 5 21.76 5.86 -9.81
N LYS A 6 22.37 6.76 -9.02
CA LYS A 6 23.22 6.40 -7.86
C LYS A 6 22.43 5.51 -6.88
N ARG A 7 21.22 5.94 -6.51
CA ARG A 7 20.34 5.19 -5.60
C ARG A 7 19.99 3.79 -6.14
N LEU A 8 19.78 3.63 -7.45
CA LEU A 8 19.53 2.31 -8.04
C LEU A 8 20.74 1.38 -7.92
N TYR A 9 21.96 1.90 -8.05
CA TYR A 9 23.18 1.12 -7.83
C TYR A 9 23.35 0.74 -6.35
N ASP A 10 23.11 1.67 -5.42
CA ASP A 10 23.17 1.39 -3.98
C ASP A 10 22.17 0.29 -3.58
N LEU A 11 20.94 0.36 -4.13
CA LEU A 11 19.92 -0.68 -3.94
C LEU A 11 20.36 -2.02 -4.56
N GLN A 12 20.84 -2.02 -5.80
CA GLN A 12 21.33 -3.23 -6.47
C GLN A 12 22.43 -3.91 -5.66
N HIS A 13 23.37 -3.13 -5.12
CA HIS A 13 24.44 -3.61 -4.25
C HIS A 13 23.87 -4.26 -2.97
N SER A 14 22.97 -3.57 -2.27
CA SER A 14 22.34 -4.09 -1.06
C SER A 14 21.55 -5.39 -1.29
N TYR A 15 20.88 -5.54 -2.43
CA TYR A 15 20.22 -6.78 -2.79
C TYR A 15 21.21 -7.91 -3.11
N ASN A 16 22.32 -7.60 -3.79
CA ASN A 16 23.36 -8.57 -4.08
C ASN A 16 24.04 -9.10 -2.80
N GLU A 17 24.26 -8.25 -1.79
CA GLU A 17 24.77 -8.67 -0.47
C GLU A 17 23.85 -9.70 0.21
N ARG A 18 22.55 -9.62 -0.07
CA ARG A 18 21.53 -10.59 0.40
C ARG A 18 21.35 -11.77 -0.54
N GLN A 19 22.23 -11.93 -1.54
CA GLN A 19 22.18 -12.95 -2.57
C GLN A 19 20.91 -12.89 -3.43
N ILE A 20 20.34 -11.69 -3.62
CA ILE A 20 19.15 -11.44 -4.45
C ILE A 20 19.58 -10.80 -5.77
N THR A 21 19.43 -11.51 -6.88
CA THR A 21 19.77 -11.01 -8.21
C THR A 21 18.81 -9.90 -8.65
N THR A 22 19.37 -8.76 -9.06
CA THR A 22 18.62 -7.62 -9.61
C THR A 22 19.34 -7.01 -10.82
N VAL A 23 18.57 -6.44 -11.76
CA VAL A 23 19.09 -5.80 -12.99
C VAL A 23 18.48 -4.41 -13.14
N ILE A 24 19.31 -3.42 -13.44
CA ILE A 24 18.85 -2.06 -13.75
C ILE A 24 18.46 -2.00 -15.24
N LYS A 25 17.18 -1.68 -15.52
CA LYS A 25 16.67 -1.44 -16.88
C LYS A 25 16.12 -0.01 -16.96
N GLY A 26 16.86 0.88 -17.62
CA GLY A 26 16.56 2.32 -17.64
C GLY A 26 16.57 2.90 -16.22
N ASP A 27 15.42 3.44 -15.79
CA ASP A 27 15.22 4.07 -14.48
C ASP A 27 14.60 3.12 -13.42
N LYS A 28 14.70 1.81 -13.63
CA LYS A 28 14.04 0.79 -12.82
C LYS A 28 15.03 -0.29 -12.37
N LEU A 29 14.87 -0.77 -11.15
CA LEU A 29 15.51 -2.00 -10.66
C LEU A 29 14.51 -3.15 -10.83
N VAL A 30 14.90 -4.21 -11.52
CA VAL A 30 14.06 -5.35 -11.90
C VAL A 30 14.62 -6.62 -11.28
N PHE A 31 13.75 -7.49 -10.77
CA PHE A 31 14.10 -8.82 -10.26
C PHE A 31 13.92 -9.84 -11.39
N PRO A 32 15.00 -10.39 -11.98
CA PRO A 32 14.89 -11.29 -13.14
C PRO A 32 14.13 -12.59 -12.85
N SER A 33 14.11 -13.02 -11.59
CA SER A 33 13.46 -14.26 -11.15
C SER A 33 11.95 -14.28 -11.41
N ASN A 34 11.29 -13.13 -11.35
CA ASN A 34 9.83 -13.02 -11.51
C ASN A 34 9.38 -11.81 -12.33
N GLY A 35 10.33 -11.05 -12.90
CA GLY A 35 10.05 -9.84 -13.68
C GLY A 35 9.54 -8.65 -12.85
N SER A 36 9.43 -8.78 -11.53
CA SER A 36 8.92 -7.71 -10.68
C SER A 36 9.87 -6.51 -10.68
N VAL A 37 9.30 -5.33 -10.46
CA VAL A 37 10.04 -4.07 -10.43
C VAL A 37 10.08 -3.58 -8.99
N TYR A 38 11.25 -3.19 -8.50
CA TYR A 38 11.37 -2.54 -7.22
C TYR A 38 10.51 -1.27 -7.18
N ARG A 39 9.74 -1.12 -6.10
CA ARG A 39 8.91 0.04 -5.81
C ARG A 39 9.37 0.58 -4.46
N GLU A 40 9.61 1.88 -4.38
CA GLU A 40 9.87 2.50 -3.08
C GLU A 40 8.64 2.34 -2.19
N LYS A 41 8.88 1.95 -0.94
CA LYS A 41 7.84 1.93 0.08
C LYS A 41 7.32 3.35 0.28
N VAL A 42 6.00 3.52 0.22
CA VAL A 42 5.37 4.78 0.60
C VAL A 42 5.46 4.88 2.11
N ASN A 43 6.37 5.71 2.59
CA ASN A 43 6.52 5.92 4.02
C ASN A 43 5.33 6.70 4.59
N ARG A 44 5.04 6.42 5.85
CA ARG A 44 4.14 7.24 6.64
C ARG A 44 4.71 8.67 6.67
N PRO A 45 3.92 9.68 6.29
CA PRO A 45 4.38 11.05 6.30
C PRO A 45 4.67 11.50 7.74
N SER A 46 5.74 12.28 7.90
CA SER A 46 6.09 12.85 9.20
C SER A 46 5.05 13.89 9.63
N ALA A 47 5.04 14.22 10.93
CA ALA A 47 4.18 15.28 11.44
C ALA A 47 4.42 16.64 10.76
N ASP A 48 5.65 16.90 10.32
CA ASP A 48 6.01 18.14 9.63
C ASP A 48 5.56 18.13 8.17
N GLU A 49 5.61 16.97 7.50
CA GLU A 49 5.07 16.82 6.14
C GLU A 49 3.55 17.01 6.09
N LEU A 50 2.83 16.69 7.17
CA LEU A 50 1.39 16.96 7.28
C LEU A 50 1.08 18.46 7.24
N ARG A 51 1.94 19.31 7.80
CA ARG A 51 1.73 20.77 7.87
C ARG A 51 1.99 21.49 6.55
N ILE A 52 2.87 20.94 5.71
CA ILE A 52 3.34 21.61 4.47
C ILE A 52 2.34 21.46 3.31
N LEU A 53 1.51 20.41 3.30
CA LEU A 53 0.65 20.08 2.16
C LEU A 53 -0.61 20.92 2.01
N ASP A 54 -1.08 21.58 3.06
CA ASP A 54 -2.16 22.57 2.97
C ASP A 54 -1.81 23.72 2.00
N ALA A 55 -0.51 23.93 1.74
CA ALA A 55 -0.02 25.01 0.88
C ALA A 55 0.27 24.58 -0.58
N SER A 56 0.23 23.28 -0.94
CA SER A 56 0.82 22.81 -2.22
C SER A 56 0.06 21.68 -2.92
N SER A 57 -1.22 21.48 -2.64
CA SER A 57 -1.98 20.35 -3.19
C SER A 57 -2.14 20.42 -4.71
N ASP A 58 -1.35 19.59 -5.41
CA ASP A 58 -1.50 19.29 -6.83
C ASP A 58 -2.87 18.63 -7.06
N LYS A 59 -3.69 19.26 -7.92
CA LYS A 59 -5.12 19.02 -8.16
C LYS A 59 -5.47 17.63 -8.73
N ILE A 60 -5.24 16.56 -7.98
CA ILE A 60 -5.86 15.25 -8.27
C ILE A 60 -6.73 14.87 -7.08
N GLU A 61 -8.03 15.13 -7.23
CA GLU A 61 -9.04 14.77 -6.24
C GLU A 61 -9.21 13.24 -6.23
N THR A 62 -8.41 12.56 -5.40
CA THR A 62 -8.57 11.12 -5.18
C THR A 62 -9.73 10.91 -4.21
N LYS A 63 -10.88 10.44 -4.69
CA LYS A 63 -12.00 10.05 -3.82
C LYS A 63 -11.58 8.86 -2.95
N VAL A 64 -11.84 8.97 -1.65
CA VAL A 64 -11.54 7.91 -0.66
C VAL A 64 -12.85 7.35 -0.15
N PHE A 65 -12.96 6.03 -0.13
CA PHE A 65 -14.12 5.29 0.34
C PHE A 65 -13.77 4.62 1.64
N GLU A 66 -14.55 4.86 2.69
CA GLU A 66 -14.37 4.23 3.99
C GLU A 66 -15.15 2.92 4.06
N GLY A 67 -14.56 1.89 4.65
CA GLY A 67 -15.21 0.61 4.90
C GLY A 67 -15.77 0.49 6.32
N LYS A 68 -15.95 -0.75 6.76
CA LYS A 68 -16.43 -1.09 8.10
C LYS A 68 -15.38 -0.77 9.15
N HIS A 69 -15.86 -0.56 10.37
CA HIS A 69 -15.05 -0.55 11.58
C HIS A 69 -15.37 -1.81 12.38
N THR A 70 -14.34 -2.57 12.77
CA THR A 70 -14.50 -3.82 13.52
C THR A 70 -13.58 -3.85 14.74
N GLU A 71 -14.04 -4.48 15.81
CA GLU A 71 -13.26 -4.61 17.04
C GLU A 71 -13.20 -6.05 17.54
N ASP A 72 -12.05 -6.46 18.11
CA ASP A 72 -11.85 -7.75 18.76
C ASP A 72 -10.77 -7.63 19.84
N ASN A 73 -11.17 -7.89 21.09
CA ASN A 73 -10.29 -7.90 22.26
C ASN A 73 -9.45 -6.61 22.39
N GLY A 74 -10.11 -5.46 22.23
CA GLY A 74 -9.51 -4.12 22.27
C GLY A 74 -8.74 -3.71 21.01
N ASN A 75 -8.56 -4.63 20.05
CA ASN A 75 -8.00 -4.28 18.75
C ASN A 75 -9.09 -3.67 17.89
N ARG A 76 -8.76 -2.61 17.17
CA ARG A 76 -9.69 -1.95 16.24
C ARG A 76 -9.13 -2.01 14.84
N PHE A 77 -10.03 -2.14 13.87
CA PHE A 77 -9.68 -2.18 12.45
C PHE A 77 -10.60 -1.24 11.69
N SER A 78 -10.04 -0.48 10.77
CA SER A 78 -10.79 0.29 9.79
C SER A 78 -10.13 0.16 8.43
N SER A 79 -10.89 0.40 7.36
CA SER A 79 -10.38 0.30 6.00
C SER A 79 -10.77 1.49 5.15
N TYR A 80 -9.92 1.76 4.17
CA TYR A 80 -10.11 2.80 3.18
C TYR A 80 -9.69 2.28 1.81
N ALA A 81 -10.42 2.67 0.77
CA ALA A 81 -10.11 2.34 -0.60
C ALA A 81 -10.13 3.58 -1.49
N ALA A 82 -9.42 3.52 -2.61
CA ALA A 82 -9.43 4.55 -3.63
C ALA A 82 -9.18 3.93 -5.01
N GLU A 83 -9.80 4.50 -6.03
CA GLU A 83 -9.57 4.11 -7.43
C GLU A 83 -8.18 4.55 -7.89
N VAL A 84 -7.51 3.67 -8.63
CA VAL A 84 -6.18 3.92 -9.18
C VAL A 84 -6.01 3.21 -10.52
N SER A 85 -5.35 3.88 -11.46
CA SER A 85 -4.98 3.37 -12.78
C SER A 85 -3.49 3.54 -13.09
N SER A 86 -2.72 4.08 -12.14
CA SER A 86 -1.27 4.27 -12.28
C SER A 86 -0.55 4.20 -10.94
N VAL A 87 0.76 3.96 -10.99
CA VAL A 87 1.64 4.00 -9.80
C VAL A 87 1.61 5.37 -9.12
N LYS A 88 1.50 6.45 -9.91
CA LYS A 88 1.40 7.81 -9.39
C LYS A 88 0.12 7.96 -8.54
N GLN A 89 -1.01 7.47 -9.03
CA GLN A 89 -2.27 7.50 -8.29
C GLN A 89 -2.23 6.60 -7.05
N VAL A 90 -1.64 5.40 -7.11
CA VAL A 90 -1.39 4.57 -5.91
C VAL A 90 -0.65 5.37 -4.84
N ASN A 91 0.45 6.02 -5.21
CA ASN A 91 1.24 6.81 -4.28
C ASN A 91 0.46 8.02 -3.72
N GLN A 92 -0.36 8.67 -4.54
CA GLN A 92 -1.21 9.79 -4.10
C GLN A 92 -2.33 9.34 -3.16
N ALA A 93 -3.00 8.24 -3.48
CA ALA A 93 -4.05 7.63 -2.66
C ALA A 93 -3.50 7.18 -1.30
N LEU A 94 -2.38 6.45 -1.27
CA LEU A 94 -1.73 6.05 -0.03
C LEU A 94 -1.33 7.27 0.80
N LYS A 95 -0.72 8.28 0.18
CA LYS A 95 -0.37 9.54 0.84
C LYS A 95 -1.59 10.27 1.41
N LYS A 96 -2.74 10.22 0.74
CA LYS A 96 -3.98 10.84 1.24
C LYS A 96 -4.56 10.05 2.41
N ILE A 97 -4.72 8.73 2.25
CA ILE A 97 -5.31 7.85 3.26
C ILE A 97 -4.44 7.83 4.53
N LEU A 98 -3.13 7.65 4.41
CA LEU A 98 -2.21 7.59 5.56
C LEU A 98 -2.12 8.89 6.37
N ARG A 99 -2.65 9.99 5.84
CA ARG A 99 -2.72 11.30 6.49
C ARG A 99 -4.07 11.57 7.17
N LEU A 100 -5.08 10.74 6.94
CA LEU A 100 -6.36 10.89 7.63
C LEU A 100 -6.10 10.84 9.14
N PRO A 101 -6.70 11.73 9.96
CA PRO A 101 -6.39 11.84 11.39
C PRO A 101 -6.49 10.51 12.14
N ARG A 102 -7.49 9.67 11.81
CA ARG A 102 -7.65 8.33 12.38
C ARG A 102 -6.58 7.33 11.91
N VAL A 103 -6.14 7.39 10.65
CA VAL A 103 -5.21 6.43 10.03
C VAL A 103 -3.75 6.68 10.42
N SER A 104 -3.33 7.95 10.45
CA SER A 104 -2.23 8.37 11.33
C SER A 104 -2.60 7.93 12.75
N SER A 105 -1.80 7.79 13.80
CA SER A 105 -2.20 7.13 15.07
C SER A 105 -2.43 5.62 15.03
N ALA A 106 -2.82 4.99 13.91
CA ALA A 106 -2.88 3.54 13.82
C ALA A 106 -1.49 2.91 14.05
N THR A 107 -1.47 1.71 14.63
CA THR A 107 -0.24 0.94 14.90
C THR A 107 0.32 0.36 13.62
N HIS A 108 -0.57 -0.17 12.76
CA HIS A 108 -0.22 -0.78 11.48
C HIS A 108 -1.18 -0.28 10.40
N ASN A 109 -0.67 -0.01 9.21
CA ASN A 109 -1.42 0.35 8.02
C ASN A 109 -1.06 -0.58 6.87
N VAL A 110 -1.68 -1.77 6.88
CA VAL A 110 -1.52 -2.79 5.84
C VAL A 110 -2.13 -2.25 4.56
N TYR A 111 -1.50 -2.45 3.40
CA TYR A 111 -2.14 -2.11 2.13
C TYR A 111 -1.87 -3.11 1.02
N ALA A 112 -2.77 -3.11 0.05
CA ALA A 112 -2.63 -3.83 -1.21
C ALA A 112 -3.23 -2.98 -2.34
N TYR A 113 -2.67 -3.09 -3.54
CA TYR A 113 -3.24 -2.46 -4.73
C TYR A 113 -3.13 -3.39 -5.93
N VAL A 114 -4.08 -3.22 -6.85
CA VAL A 114 -4.06 -3.83 -8.17
C VAL A 114 -4.73 -2.89 -9.16
N PHE A 115 -4.11 -2.65 -10.29
CA PHE A 115 -4.71 -1.90 -11.39
C PHE A 115 -4.17 -2.36 -12.74
N THR A 116 -4.95 -2.17 -13.79
CA THR A 116 -4.50 -2.37 -15.17
C THR A 116 -4.31 -1.01 -15.83
N ASN A 117 -3.12 -0.76 -16.37
CA ASN A 117 -2.84 0.49 -17.06
C ASN A 117 -3.53 0.54 -18.44
N SER A 118 -3.43 1.67 -19.13
CA SER A 118 -3.99 1.85 -20.48
C SER A 118 -3.39 0.90 -21.53
N GLU A 119 -2.24 0.29 -21.26
CA GLU A 119 -1.56 -0.67 -22.15
C GLU A 119 -2.02 -2.12 -21.89
N GLY A 120 -2.96 -2.34 -20.96
CA GLY A 120 -3.43 -3.68 -20.60
C GLY A 120 -2.51 -4.44 -19.64
N VAL A 121 -1.47 -3.80 -19.10
CA VAL A 121 -0.53 -4.40 -18.14
C VAL A 121 -1.08 -4.24 -16.72
N THR A 122 -1.24 -5.36 -16.02
CA THR A 122 -1.62 -5.37 -14.60
C THR A 122 -0.41 -5.07 -13.71
N HIS A 123 -0.57 -4.13 -12.79
CA HIS A 123 0.37 -3.76 -11.75
C HIS A 123 -0.25 -4.04 -10.40
N GLU A 124 0.50 -4.73 -9.54
CA GLU A 124 0.05 -5.06 -8.18
C GLU A 124 1.18 -4.92 -7.17
N GLY A 125 0.81 -4.80 -5.90
CA GLY A 125 1.75 -4.74 -4.80
C GLY A 125 1.06 -4.69 -3.44
N SER A 126 1.81 -4.93 -2.38
CA SER A 126 1.30 -4.94 -1.01
C SER A 126 2.38 -4.62 0.01
N ASP A 127 1.98 -4.18 1.19
CA ASP A 127 2.84 -3.95 2.35
C ASP A 127 2.14 -4.43 3.62
N ASP A 128 2.87 -5.16 4.45
CA ASP A 128 2.38 -5.73 5.69
C ASP A 128 2.40 -4.72 6.85
N ASP A 129 3.22 -3.67 6.77
CA ASP A 129 3.46 -2.69 7.85
C ASP A 129 3.65 -3.30 9.26
N GLY A 130 4.34 -4.43 9.34
CA GLY A 130 4.58 -5.18 10.60
C GLY A 130 3.55 -6.28 10.89
N GLU A 131 2.41 -6.31 10.19
CA GLU A 131 1.45 -7.41 10.19
C GLU A 131 1.87 -8.50 9.20
N HIS A 132 2.98 -9.18 9.50
CA HIS A 132 3.61 -10.13 8.57
C HIS A 132 2.61 -11.09 7.89
N GLY A 133 2.63 -11.08 6.55
CA GLY A 133 1.77 -11.86 5.66
C GLY A 133 0.43 -11.21 5.30
N ALA A 134 0.00 -10.15 6.01
CA ALA A 134 -1.35 -9.62 5.86
C ALA A 134 -1.55 -8.86 4.54
N GLY A 135 -0.55 -8.12 4.06
CA GLY A 135 -0.64 -7.37 2.81
C GLY A 135 -0.75 -8.30 1.61
N ARG A 136 0.06 -9.36 1.57
CA ARG A 136 -0.04 -10.39 0.52
C ARG A 136 -1.35 -11.15 0.57
N ALA A 137 -1.85 -11.47 1.77
CA ALA A 137 -3.15 -12.10 1.95
C ALA A 137 -4.28 -11.18 1.45
N LEU A 138 -4.23 -9.89 1.77
CA LEU A 138 -5.20 -8.91 1.31
C LEU A 138 -5.18 -8.77 -0.22
N LEU A 139 -4.00 -8.70 -0.84
CA LEU A 139 -3.89 -8.65 -2.30
C LEU A 139 -4.50 -9.89 -2.96
N ARG A 140 -4.23 -11.09 -2.40
CA ARG A 140 -4.83 -12.32 -2.89
C ARG A 140 -6.35 -12.27 -2.77
N GLU A 141 -6.86 -11.86 -1.61
CA GLU A 141 -8.30 -11.79 -1.36
C GLU A 141 -8.99 -10.81 -2.34
N MET A 142 -8.37 -9.66 -2.63
CA MET A 142 -8.86 -8.74 -3.65
C MET A 142 -8.97 -9.42 -5.03
N LYS A 143 -7.97 -10.20 -5.42
CA LYS A 143 -7.96 -10.92 -6.71
C LYS A 143 -9.00 -12.03 -6.75
N ASP A 144 -9.12 -12.80 -5.67
CA ASP A 144 -10.10 -13.90 -5.54
C ASP A 144 -11.54 -13.35 -5.60
N ASN A 145 -11.77 -12.10 -5.17
CA ASN A 145 -13.04 -11.38 -5.29
C ASN A 145 -13.16 -10.49 -6.55
N ASN A 146 -12.25 -10.61 -7.53
CA ASN A 146 -12.22 -9.85 -8.79
C ASN A 146 -12.23 -8.31 -8.61
N ILE A 147 -11.71 -7.82 -7.48
CA ILE A 147 -11.53 -6.39 -7.22
C ILE A 147 -10.32 -5.89 -7.99
N LYS A 148 -10.51 -4.82 -8.76
CA LYS A 148 -9.53 -4.26 -9.70
C LYS A 148 -9.49 -2.73 -9.63
N ASN A 149 -8.41 -2.16 -10.12
CA ASN A 149 -8.21 -0.71 -10.30
C ASN A 149 -8.36 0.09 -9.00
N CYS A 150 -7.87 -0.47 -7.89
CA CYS A 150 -7.94 0.19 -6.61
C CYS A 150 -6.74 -0.10 -5.72
N VAL A 151 -6.58 0.74 -4.70
CA VAL A 151 -5.76 0.49 -3.52
C VAL A 151 -6.68 0.36 -2.31
N VAL A 152 -6.36 -0.58 -1.42
CA VAL A 152 -7.02 -0.79 -0.13
C VAL A 152 -5.97 -0.65 0.96
N VAL A 153 -6.31 0.12 2.00
CA VAL A 153 -5.54 0.29 3.22
C VAL A 153 -6.38 -0.20 4.38
N VAL A 154 -5.81 -1.02 5.26
CA VAL A 154 -6.42 -1.48 6.50
C VAL A 154 -5.57 -1.02 7.67
N SER A 155 -6.14 -0.16 8.50
CA SER A 155 -5.53 0.34 9.71
C SER A 155 -5.90 -0.54 10.89
N ARG A 156 -4.90 -0.97 11.67
CA ARG A 156 -5.10 -1.64 12.96
C ARG A 156 -4.55 -0.79 14.09
N TRP A 157 -5.34 -0.63 15.14
CA TRP A 157 -4.88 -0.16 16.44
C TRP A 157 -4.68 -1.39 17.31
N PHE A 158 -3.41 -1.72 17.56
CA PHE A 158 -3.04 -2.88 18.34
C PHE A 158 -3.34 -2.63 19.82
N HIS A 159 -3.92 -3.63 20.48
CA HIS A 159 -4.07 -3.66 21.93
C HIS A 159 -3.49 -4.95 22.51
N SER A 160 -3.83 -6.10 21.92
CA SER A 160 -3.41 -7.41 22.39
C SER A 160 -3.16 -8.38 21.23
N LYS A 161 -2.38 -9.43 21.48
CA LYS A 161 -2.16 -10.49 20.48
C LYS A 161 -3.44 -11.33 20.35
N ILE A 162 -4.08 -11.27 19.19
CA ILE A 162 -5.24 -12.12 18.83
C ILE A 162 -4.89 -13.25 17.86
N GLY A 163 -3.59 -13.51 17.67
CA GLY A 163 -3.10 -14.60 16.84
C GLY A 163 -3.59 -14.52 15.38
N PRO A 164 -3.95 -15.65 14.76
CA PRO A 164 -4.45 -15.70 13.39
C PRO A 164 -5.77 -14.95 13.16
N ARG A 165 -6.57 -14.67 14.20
CA ARG A 165 -7.86 -13.97 14.06
C ARG A 165 -7.72 -12.61 13.41
N ARG A 166 -6.57 -11.94 13.59
CA ARG A 166 -6.29 -10.65 12.95
C ARG A 166 -6.38 -10.71 11.42
N PHE A 167 -5.99 -11.82 10.80
CA PHE A 167 -6.05 -11.95 9.34
C PHE A 167 -7.50 -11.88 8.88
N ARG A 168 -8.41 -12.60 9.54
CA ARG A 168 -9.84 -12.55 9.24
C ARG A 168 -10.38 -11.11 9.29
N HIS A 169 -10.08 -10.37 10.36
CA HIS A 169 -10.51 -8.97 10.48
C HIS A 169 -9.88 -8.07 9.42
N ILE A 170 -8.58 -8.23 9.13
CA ILE A 170 -7.90 -7.42 8.11
C ILE A 170 -8.53 -7.65 6.72
N LEU A 171 -8.80 -8.91 6.36
CA LEU A 171 -9.37 -9.26 5.07
C LEU A 171 -10.81 -8.78 4.95
N GLU A 172 -11.69 -9.17 5.88
CA GLU A 172 -13.11 -8.80 5.86
C GLU A 172 -13.32 -7.29 5.89
N THR A 173 -12.61 -6.59 6.79
CA THR A 173 -12.67 -5.13 6.88
C THR A 173 -12.10 -4.49 5.62
N GLY A 174 -10.97 -4.98 5.11
CA GLY A 174 -10.37 -4.47 3.87
C GLY A 174 -11.31 -4.51 2.67
N LEU A 175 -11.96 -5.66 2.42
CA LEU A 175 -12.90 -5.79 1.29
C LEU A 175 -14.10 -4.84 1.41
N SER A 176 -14.56 -4.55 2.63
CA SER A 176 -15.74 -3.70 2.83
C SER A 176 -15.58 -2.26 2.31
N ALA A 177 -14.36 -1.71 2.27
CA ALA A 177 -14.12 -0.38 1.70
C ALA A 177 -14.31 -0.39 0.18
N THR A 178 -14.05 -1.51 -0.48
CA THR A 178 -14.20 -1.65 -1.94
C THR A 178 -15.67 -1.75 -2.36
N ALA A 179 -16.53 -2.31 -1.50
CA ALA A 179 -17.97 -2.38 -1.76
C ALA A 179 -18.63 -1.00 -1.90
N ASN A 180 -18.02 0.04 -1.30
CA ASN A 180 -18.52 1.41 -1.35
C ASN A 180 -17.99 2.19 -2.57
N MET A 181 -17.16 1.57 -3.41
CA MET A 181 -16.63 2.18 -4.64
C MET A 181 -17.60 2.08 -5.83
N ALA A 182 -18.63 1.22 -5.72
CA ALA A 182 -19.62 0.96 -6.77
C ALA A 182 -20.68 2.07 -6.89
#